data_AF-A0A6N9DM91-F1
#
_entry.id   AF-A0A6N9DM91-F1
#
_cell.length_a   1.000
_cell.length_b   1.000
_cell.length_c   1.000
_cell.angle_alpha   90.00
_cell.angle_beta   90.00
_cell.angle_gamma   90.00
#
_symmetry.space_group_name_H-M   'P 1'
#
loop_
_entity.id
_entity.type
_entity.pdbx_description
1 polymer ?
#
loop_
_entity_poly.entity_id
_entity_poly.type
_entity_poly.pdbx_seq_one_letter_code
_entity_poly.pdbx_strand_id
1 'polypeptide(L)'
;MLNSIAEGQATITNFSPGDDCTSTMVIMRALGVNIERASADDGSGDTLVVKGAGTNGLREAEDVLDAGNSGTTMRLMSGILAGREFKATMTGDSSLQSRPMGRIIKPLSMMGAVIRGRENNTLAPLEFDGGDLSGIE
;
A
#
# COMPACT_ATOMS: atom_id res chain seq x y z
N MET A 1 -0.69 0.20 -7.78
CA MET A 1 0.54 0.50 -7.02
C MET A 1 1.61 1.12 -7.90
N LEU A 2 2.23 0.40 -8.84
CA LEU A 2 3.30 0.97 -9.69
C LEU A 2 2.82 2.19 -10.49
N ASN A 3 1.67 2.09 -11.16
CA ASN A 3 1.05 3.24 -11.86
C ASN A 3 0.74 4.42 -10.93
N SER A 4 0.59 4.18 -9.63
CA SER A 4 0.28 5.22 -8.63
C SER A 4 1.51 6.05 -8.26
N ILE A 5 2.70 5.46 -8.32
CA ILE A 5 4.00 6.13 -8.01
C ILE A 5 4.78 6.49 -9.28
N ALA A 6 4.28 6.10 -10.46
CA ALA A 6 4.82 6.53 -11.74
C ALA A 6 4.38 7.96 -12.08
N GLU A 7 5.05 8.57 -13.06
CA GLU A 7 4.59 9.80 -13.69
C GLU A 7 3.57 9.50 -14.80
N GLY A 8 2.65 10.43 -15.05
CA GLY A 8 1.67 10.33 -16.13
C GLY A 8 0.38 9.61 -15.76
N GLN A 9 -0.32 9.07 -16.76
CA GLN A 9 -1.61 8.41 -16.61
C GLN A 9 -1.55 7.00 -17.18
N ALA A 10 -2.17 6.04 -16.48
CA ALA A 10 -2.31 4.66 -16.94
C ALA A 10 -3.76 4.19 -16.86
N THR A 11 -4.15 3.37 -17.84
CA THR A 11 -5.46 2.71 -17.87
C THR A 11 -5.28 1.22 -17.59
N ILE A 12 -6.04 0.69 -16.64
CA ILE A 12 -6.10 -0.73 -16.29
C ILE A 12 -7.48 -1.24 -16.66
N THR A 13 -7.57 -2.09 -17.68
CA THR A 13 -8.82 -2.74 -18.11
C THR A 13 -9.00 -4.10 -17.44
N ASN A 14 -10.23 -4.59 -17.35
CA ASN A 14 -10.57 -5.88 -16.72
C ASN A 14 -10.01 -5.98 -15.29
N PHE A 15 -10.22 -4.93 -14.50
CA PHE A 15 -9.77 -4.84 -13.13
C PHE A 15 -10.49 -5.90 -12.27
N SER A 16 -9.70 -6.65 -11.50
CA SER A 16 -10.23 -7.71 -10.64
C SER A 16 -11.20 -7.12 -9.60
N PRO A 17 -12.42 -7.66 -9.49
CA PRO A 17 -13.39 -7.21 -8.49
C PRO A 17 -13.06 -7.69 -7.06
N GLY A 18 -11.98 -8.47 -6.88
CA GLY A 18 -11.61 -9.02 -5.58
C GLY A 18 -11.27 -7.96 -4.54
N ASP A 19 -11.60 -8.25 -3.28
CA ASP A 19 -11.41 -7.34 -2.15
C ASP A 19 -9.95 -6.90 -2.00
N ASP A 20 -8.99 -7.79 -2.27
CA ASP A 20 -7.57 -7.49 -2.26
C ASP A 20 -7.18 -6.32 -3.18
N CYS A 21 -7.69 -6.34 -4.42
CA CYS A 21 -7.44 -5.28 -5.38
C CYS A 21 -8.18 -3.98 -4.98
N THR A 22 -9.37 -4.12 -4.42
CA THR A 22 -10.16 -2.99 -3.91
C THR A 22 -9.45 -2.31 -2.73
N SER A 23 -8.93 -3.06 -1.75
CA SER A 23 -8.16 -2.53 -0.62
C SER A 23 -6.92 -1.77 -1.10
N THR A 24 -6.17 -2.33 -2.07
CA THR A 24 -5.04 -1.63 -2.69
C THR A 24 -5.46 -0.29 -3.30
N MET A 25 -6.57 -0.26 -4.04
CA MET A 25 -7.06 0.97 -4.67
C MET A 25 -7.48 2.01 -3.63
N VAL A 26 -8.19 1.60 -2.57
CA VAL A 26 -8.63 2.47 -1.48
C VAL A 26 -7.42 3.09 -0.76
N ILE A 27 -6.42 2.27 -0.41
CA ILE A 27 -5.19 2.76 0.22
C ILE A 27 -4.48 3.78 -0.69
N MET A 28 -4.35 3.50 -1.99
CA MET A 28 -3.70 4.44 -2.91
C MET A 28 -4.47 5.77 -3.02
N ARG A 29 -5.81 5.73 -3.02
CA ARG A 29 -6.63 6.95 -2.97
C ARG A 29 -6.44 7.72 -1.68
N ALA A 30 -6.38 7.02 -0.53
CA ALA A 30 -6.13 7.64 0.78
C ALA A 30 -4.74 8.33 0.83
N LEU A 31 -3.76 7.81 0.09
CA LEU A 31 -2.44 8.41 -0.07
C LEU A 31 -2.39 9.53 -1.14
N GLY A 32 -3.55 10.01 -1.61
CA GLY A 32 -3.67 11.15 -2.51
C GLY A 32 -3.60 10.83 -4.01
N VAL A 33 -3.58 9.54 -4.40
CA VAL A 33 -3.53 9.15 -5.81
C VAL A 33 -4.92 9.27 -6.44
N ASN A 34 -5.03 9.99 -7.55
CA ASN A 34 -6.28 10.06 -8.29
C ASN A 34 -6.50 8.77 -9.10
N ILE A 35 -7.47 7.97 -8.66
CA ILE A 35 -7.90 6.74 -9.32
C ILE A 35 -9.39 6.83 -9.61
N GLU A 36 -9.76 6.87 -10.88
CA GLU A 36 -11.14 6.82 -11.34
C GLU A 36 -11.49 5.37 -11.71
N ARG A 37 -12.70 4.91 -11.34
CA ARG A 37 -13.18 3.55 -11.63
C ARG A 37 -14.46 3.67 -12.45
N ALA A 38 -14.50 3.04 -13.62
CA ALA A 38 -15.67 2.94 -14.48
C ALA A 38 -16.08 1.47 -14.59
N SER A 39 -17.36 1.19 -14.34
CA SER A 39 -17.91 -0.14 -14.51
C SER A 39 -18.42 -0.36 -15.94
N ALA A 40 -18.26 -1.58 -16.43
CA ALA A 40 -18.72 -1.99 -17.74
C ALA A 40 -19.90 -2.97 -17.61
N ASP A 41 -21.03 -2.61 -18.20
CA ASP A 41 -22.26 -3.41 -18.16
C ASP A 41 -22.25 -4.60 -19.14
N ASP A 42 -21.23 -4.67 -20.00
CA ASP A 42 -21.05 -5.70 -21.04
C ASP A 42 -20.25 -6.93 -20.57
N GLY A 43 -19.92 -6.99 -19.28
CA GLY A 43 -19.14 -8.08 -18.69
C GLY A 43 -17.62 -7.97 -18.88
N SER A 44 -17.10 -6.87 -19.45
CA SER A 44 -15.66 -6.66 -19.69
C SER A 44 -14.83 -6.31 -18.44
N GLY A 45 -15.44 -6.35 -17.25
CA GLY A 45 -14.80 -5.99 -15.98
C GLY A 45 -14.55 -4.49 -15.86
N ASP A 46 -14.28 -4.03 -14.65
CA ASP A 46 -14.11 -2.58 -14.42
C ASP A 46 -12.83 -2.05 -15.07
N THR A 47 -12.84 -0.77 -15.46
CA THR A 47 -11.66 -0.06 -15.93
C THR A 47 -11.23 0.98 -14.90
N LEU A 48 -9.94 1.02 -14.57
CA LEU A 48 -9.35 2.06 -13.75
C LEU A 48 -8.52 3.03 -14.59
N VAL A 49 -8.68 4.33 -14.33
CA VAL A 49 -7.76 5.37 -14.81
C VAL A 49 -6.99 5.89 -13.61
N VAL A 50 -5.69 5.64 -13.59
CA VAL A 50 -4.78 6.05 -12.51
C VAL A 50 -3.94 7.20 -13.01
N LYS A 51 -4.05 8.37 -12.36
CA LYS A 51 -3.13 9.49 -12.55
C LYS A 51 -2.02 9.34 -11.51
N GLY A 52 -0.85 8.96 -11.98
CA GLY A 52 0.31 8.70 -11.14
C GLY A 52 0.76 9.96 -10.41
N ALA A 53 1.11 9.80 -9.14
CA ALA A 53 1.57 10.89 -8.28
C ALA A 53 3.08 11.17 -8.45
N GLY A 54 3.80 10.35 -9.22
CA GLY A 54 5.26 10.39 -9.30
C GLY A 54 5.94 9.89 -8.02
N THR A 55 7.27 9.89 -8.03
CA THR A 55 8.10 9.29 -6.98
C THR A 55 7.82 9.87 -5.60
N ASN A 56 7.52 11.17 -5.48
CA ASN A 56 7.34 11.86 -4.20
C ASN A 56 5.95 12.48 -4.01
N GLY A 57 4.96 12.12 -4.84
CA GLY A 57 3.63 12.75 -4.77
C GLY A 57 2.61 12.07 -3.85
N LEU A 58 2.96 10.94 -3.23
CA LEU A 58 2.11 10.35 -2.19
C LEU A 58 2.08 11.27 -0.96
N ARG A 59 0.94 11.27 -0.26
CA ARG A 59 0.70 12.12 0.91
C ARG A 59 0.32 11.27 2.11
N GLU A 60 0.57 11.82 3.30
CA GLU A 60 0.08 11.26 4.57
C GLU A 60 -1.44 11.11 4.49
N ALA A 61 -1.93 9.93 4.86
CA ALA A 61 -3.36 9.66 4.94
C ALA A 61 -3.92 10.22 6.26
N GLU A 62 -5.16 10.71 6.23
CA GLU A 62 -5.83 11.23 7.43
C GLU A 62 -6.18 10.12 8.45
N ASP A 63 -6.39 8.90 7.96
CA ASP A 63 -6.82 7.74 8.73
C ASP A 63 -5.89 6.52 8.52
N VAL A 64 -6.09 5.51 9.36
CA VAL A 64 -5.41 4.21 9.25
C VAL A 64 -5.73 3.55 7.91
N LEU A 65 -4.68 3.11 7.21
CA LEU A 65 -4.77 2.37 5.95
C LEU A 65 -5.21 0.93 6.21
N ASP A 66 -6.36 0.52 5.71
CA ASP A 66 -6.89 -0.84 5.91
C ASP A 66 -6.62 -1.73 4.69
N ALA A 67 -5.81 -2.77 4.88
CA ALA A 67 -5.53 -3.77 3.85
C ALA A 67 -6.60 -4.89 3.79
N GLY A 68 -7.60 -4.87 4.67
CA GLY A 68 -8.59 -5.93 4.81
C GLY A 68 -7.91 -7.26 5.14
N ASN A 69 -8.19 -8.30 4.35
CA ASN A 69 -7.53 -9.60 4.46
C ASN A 69 -6.31 -9.75 3.53
N SER A 70 -5.95 -8.69 2.79
CA SER A 70 -4.96 -8.75 1.73
C SER A 70 -3.53 -8.71 2.26
N GLY A 71 -2.96 -9.89 2.48
CA GLY A 71 -1.54 -10.03 2.80
C GLY A 71 -0.61 -9.58 1.66
N THR A 72 -1.11 -9.51 0.43
CA THR A 72 -0.36 -8.95 -0.72
C THR A 72 -0.29 -7.44 -0.61
N THR A 73 -1.44 -6.79 -0.39
CA THR A 73 -1.53 -5.33 -0.21
C THR A 73 -0.62 -4.88 0.93
N MET A 74 -0.77 -5.48 2.11
CA MET A 74 0.01 -5.09 3.29
C MET A 74 1.52 -5.17 3.04
N ARG A 75 2.01 -6.26 2.43
CA ARG A 75 3.45 -6.47 2.22
C ARG A 75 4.05 -5.54 1.18
N LEU A 76 3.35 -5.31 0.06
CA LEU A 76 3.85 -4.41 -0.99
C LEU A 76 3.75 -2.96 -0.55
N MET A 77 2.67 -2.58 0.15
CA MET A 77 2.53 -1.24 0.73
C MET A 77 3.59 -0.96 1.78
N SER A 78 4.01 -1.93 2.61
CA SER A 78 5.11 -1.75 3.55
C SER A 78 6.39 -1.26 2.86
N GLY A 79 6.72 -1.79 1.69
CA GLY A 79 7.89 -1.34 0.92
C GLY A 79 7.74 0.08 0.38
N ILE A 80 6.53 0.45 -0.08
CA ILE A 80 6.26 1.81 -0.56
C ILE A 80 6.33 2.81 0.59
N LEU A 81 5.64 2.52 1.70
CA LEU A 81 5.50 3.40 2.87
C LEU A 81 6.82 3.58 3.64
N ALA A 82 7.66 2.55 3.70
CA ALA A 82 8.94 2.61 4.39
C ALA A 82 9.89 3.70 3.85
N GLY A 83 9.77 4.06 2.57
CA GLY A 83 10.60 5.09 1.92
C GLY A 83 9.87 6.41 1.67
N ARG A 84 8.82 6.73 2.43
CA ARG A 84 8.09 8.02 2.32
C ARG A 84 8.53 8.95 3.42
N GLU A 85 8.53 10.27 3.19
CA GLU A 85 8.87 11.27 4.21
C GLU A 85 7.69 11.65 5.12
N PHE A 86 6.77 10.73 5.38
CA PHE A 86 5.59 10.95 6.23
C PHE A 86 5.27 9.71 7.07
N LYS A 87 4.37 9.87 8.05
CA LYS A 87 3.92 8.77 8.89
C LYS A 87 2.72 8.06 8.28
N ALA A 88 2.63 6.76 8.50
CA ALA A 88 1.46 5.99 8.10
C ALA A 88 1.21 4.87 9.11
N THR A 89 -0.06 4.54 9.33
CA THR A 89 -0.44 3.33 10.06
C THR A 89 -1.22 2.45 9.12
N MET A 90 -0.89 1.16 9.06
CA MET A 90 -1.58 0.18 8.23
C MET A 90 -2.05 -1.01 9.08
N THR A 91 -3.31 -1.40 8.88
CA THR A 91 -3.95 -2.51 9.59
C THR A 91 -4.59 -3.50 8.62
N GLY A 92 -5.27 -4.49 9.16
CA GLY A 92 -6.11 -5.44 8.44
C GLY A 92 -7.13 -6.07 9.36
N ASP A 93 -7.87 -7.04 8.85
CA ASP A 93 -8.77 -7.84 9.66
C ASP A 93 -8.03 -8.70 10.71
N SER A 94 -8.78 -9.41 11.56
CA SER A 94 -8.20 -10.25 12.61
C SER A 94 -7.31 -11.38 12.05
N SER A 95 -7.63 -11.91 10.87
CA SER A 95 -6.79 -12.90 10.20
C SER A 95 -5.45 -12.28 9.83
N LEU A 96 -5.46 -11.14 9.15
CA LEU A 96 -4.26 -10.46 8.67
C LEU A 96 -3.39 -9.96 9.83
N GLN A 97 -3.99 -9.46 10.92
CA GLN A 97 -3.27 -9.04 12.12
C GLN A 97 -2.52 -10.20 12.81
N SER A 98 -2.97 -11.44 12.64
CA SER A 98 -2.26 -12.62 13.17
C SER A 98 -1.13 -13.12 12.28
N ARG A 99 -0.99 -12.60 11.05
CA ARG A 99 0.00 -13.09 10.09
C ARG A 99 1.36 -12.44 10.32
N PRO A 100 2.45 -13.21 10.41
CA PRO A 100 3.79 -12.66 10.59
C PRO A 100 4.22 -11.83 9.37
N MET A 101 4.59 -10.58 9.62
CA MET A 101 5.14 -9.63 8.65
C MET A 101 6.67 -9.47 8.78
N GLY A 102 7.30 -10.21 9.69
CA GLY A 102 8.75 -10.16 9.91
C GLY A 102 9.59 -10.39 8.64
N ARG A 103 9.09 -11.17 7.68
CA ARG A 103 9.77 -11.40 6.38
C ARG A 103 9.94 -10.15 5.53
N ILE A 104 9.11 -9.12 5.75
CA ILE A 104 9.20 -7.82 5.06
C ILE A 104 9.78 -6.77 5.99
N ILE A 105 9.38 -6.77 7.26
CA ILE A 105 9.85 -5.77 8.23
C ILE A 105 11.35 -5.91 8.47
N LYS A 106 11.87 -7.13 8.63
CA LYS A 106 13.30 -7.35 8.88
C LYS A 106 14.22 -6.71 7.81
N PRO A 107 14.07 -7.01 6.50
CA PRO A 107 14.92 -6.38 5.49
C PRO A 107 14.68 -4.87 5.41
N LEU A 108 13.44 -4.37 5.52
CA LEU A 108 13.18 -2.93 5.50
C LEU A 108 13.87 -2.21 6.68
N SER A 109 13.84 -2.79 7.87
CA SER A 109 14.55 -2.25 9.04
C SER A 109 16.07 -2.29 8.86
N MET A 110 16.61 -3.32 8.21
CA MET A 110 18.03 -3.35 7.84
C MET A 110 18.38 -2.23 6.83
N MET A 111 17.45 -1.86 5.95
CA MET A 111 17.57 -0.73 5.03
C MET A 111 17.40 0.64 5.72
N GLY A 112 17.12 0.68 7.03
CA GLY A 112 16.93 1.92 7.80
C GLY A 112 15.48 2.31 8.06
N ALA A 113 14.49 1.54 7.59
CA ALA A 113 13.08 1.83 7.83
C ALA A 113 12.74 1.71 9.33
N VAL A 114 12.03 2.72 9.86
CA VAL A 114 11.51 2.68 11.22
C VAL A 114 10.06 2.17 11.18
N ILE A 115 9.89 0.87 11.45
CA ILE A 115 8.60 0.19 11.43
C ILE A 115 8.30 -0.38 12.82
N ARG A 116 7.16 -0.02 13.39
CA ARG A 116 6.69 -0.52 14.68
C ARG A 116 5.46 -1.39 14.48
N GLY A 117 5.31 -2.42 15.29
CA GLY A 117 4.14 -3.29 15.26
C GLY A 117 4.05 -4.14 16.52
N ARG A 118 3.01 -4.96 16.60
CA ARG A 118 2.82 -5.90 17.71
C ARG A 118 3.84 -7.06 17.65
N GLU A 119 4.00 -7.75 18.78
CA GLU A 119 4.85 -8.95 18.91
C GLU A 119 6.25 -8.76 18.29
N ASN A 120 7.09 -7.95 18.94
CA ASN A 120 8.43 -7.62 18.47
C ASN A 120 8.47 -7.03 17.05
N ASN A 121 7.54 -6.12 16.73
CA ASN A 121 7.41 -5.49 15.41
C ASN A 121 7.18 -6.50 14.27
N THR A 122 6.41 -7.57 14.51
CA THR A 122 6.14 -8.59 13.48
C THR A 122 4.67 -8.72 13.09
N LEU A 123 3.75 -8.17 13.88
CA LEU A 123 2.31 -8.25 13.63
C LEU A 123 1.69 -6.87 13.46
N ALA A 124 0.66 -6.79 12.61
CA ALA A 124 -0.10 -5.57 12.41
C ALA A 124 -0.98 -5.24 13.64
N PRO A 125 -1.41 -3.98 13.84
CA PRO A 125 -1.14 -2.79 13.01
C PRO A 125 0.35 -2.44 12.91
N LEU A 126 0.77 -1.97 11.73
CA LEU A 126 2.13 -1.53 11.45
C LEU A 126 2.16 -0.01 11.33
N GLU A 127 3.01 0.62 12.13
CA GLU A 127 3.30 2.05 12.05
C GLU A 127 4.61 2.24 11.30
N PHE A 128 4.59 3.14 10.32
CA PHE A 128 5.73 3.55 9.52
C PHE A 128 6.08 4.97 9.94
N ASP A 129 7.29 5.13 10.45
CA ASP A 129 7.92 6.43 10.63
C ASP A 129 8.89 6.55 9.47
N GLY A 130 8.47 7.31 8.47
CA GLY A 130 9.11 7.40 7.17
C GLY A 130 10.62 7.72 7.17
N GLY A 131 11.22 7.78 5.98
CA GLY A 131 12.61 8.20 5.82
C GLY A 131 13.30 7.63 4.59
N ASP A 132 14.61 7.86 4.55
CA ASP A 132 15.48 7.35 3.49
C ASP A 132 15.85 5.89 3.73
N LEU A 133 15.74 5.10 2.67
CA LEU A 133 16.19 3.71 2.67
C LEU A 133 17.56 3.58 2.02
N SER A 134 18.43 2.77 2.63
CA SER A 134 19.73 2.40 2.09
C SER A 134 19.71 0.96 1.58
N GLY A 135 20.44 0.70 0.50
CA GLY A 135 20.67 -0.67 0.04
C GLY A 135 21.39 -1.49 1.11
N ILE A 136 21.03 -2.78 1.19
CA ILE A 136 21.68 -3.76 2.07
C ILE A 136 22.34 -4.83 1.21
N GLU A 137 23.47 -5.35 1.69
CA GLU A 137 24.21 -6.46 1.06
C GLU A 137 23.52 -7.82 1.25
#